data_AF-A0A7R9DQQ2-F1
#
_entry.id   AF-A0A7R9DQQ2-F1
#
_cell.length_a   1.000
_cell.length_b   1.000
_cell.length_c   1.000
_cell.angle_alpha   90.00
_cell.angle_beta   90.00
_cell.angle_gamma   90.00
#
_symmetry.space_group_name_H-M   'P 1'
#
loop_
_entity.id
_entity.type
_entity.pdbx_description
1 polymer ?
#
loop_
_entity_poly.entity_id
_entity_poly.type
_entity_poly.pdbx_seq_one_letter_code
_entity_poly.pdbx_strand_id
1 'polypeptide(L)' 'MADLVGETGVAARYRAILEKAKQAFQKKLWNGQYYNFDCSGTPHSKAIMSDQLCGHWYLRACGITEDVST' A
#
# COMPACT_ATOMS: atom_id res chain seq x y z
N MET A 1 14.58 -7.81 1.15
CA MET A 1 15.14 -8.21 2.47
C MET A 1 15.12 -9.72 2.67
N ALA A 2 13.96 -10.41 2.69
CA ALA A 2 13.91 -11.86 2.88
C ALA A 2 14.75 -12.64 1.85
N ASP A 3 14.76 -12.22 0.59
CA ASP A 3 15.64 -12.82 -0.44
C ASP A 3 17.13 -12.63 -0.13
N LEU A 4 17.53 -11.50 0.48
CA LEU A 4 18.93 -11.20 0.81
C LEU A 4 19.48 -12.12 1.91
N VAL A 5 18.61 -12.63 2.77
CA VAL A 5 18.98 -13.53 3.88
C VAL A 5 18.69 -15.01 3.56
N GLY A 6 18.29 -15.33 2.32
CA GLY A 6 18.01 -16.70 1.88
C GLY A 6 16.64 -17.27 2.30
N GLU A 7 15.77 -16.46 2.89
CA GLU A 7 14.46 -16.86 3.41
C GLU A 7 13.39 -16.81 2.30
N THR A 8 13.51 -17.70 1.31
CA THR A 8 12.68 -17.69 0.09
C THR A 8 11.19 -17.93 0.35
N GLY A 9 10.85 -18.80 1.33
CA GLY A 9 9.47 -19.04 1.73
C GLY A 9 8.81 -17.80 2.35
N VAL A 10 9.57 -17.04 3.15
CA VAL A 10 9.12 -15.76 3.71
C VAL A 10 8.96 -14.71 2.62
N ALA A 11 9.91 -14.64 1.67
CA ALA A 11 9.81 -13.74 0.53
C ALA A 11 8.55 -14.00 -0.31
N ALA A 12 8.25 -15.27 -0.61
CA ALA A 12 7.05 -15.65 -1.35
C ALA A 12 5.77 -15.25 -0.59
N ARG A 13 5.72 -15.49 0.73
CA ARG A 13 4.60 -15.07 1.58
C ARG A 13 4.40 -13.56 1.54
N TYR A 14 5.46 -12.76 1.67
CA TYR A 14 5.34 -11.30 1.63
C TYR A 14 4.92 -10.77 0.26
N ARG A 15 5.40 -11.34 -0.85
CA ARG A 15 4.90 -11.00 -2.19
C ARG A 15 3.41 -11.30 -2.32
N ALA A 16 2.95 -12.45 -1.85
CA ALA A 16 1.52 -12.80 -1.90
C ALA A 16 0.64 -11.86 -1.05
N ILE A 17 1.16 -11.39 0.10
CA ILE A 17 0.47 -10.38 0.92
C ILE A 17 0.43 -9.03 0.20
N LEU A 18 1.55 -8.61 -0.39
CA LEU A 18 1.67 -7.35 -1.12
C LEU A 18 0.64 -7.29 -2.26
N GLU A 19 0.56 -8.32 -3.10
CA GLU A 19 -0.39 -8.35 -4.22
C GLU A 19 -1.85 -8.23 -3.76
N LYS A 20 -2.23 -8.91 -2.67
CA LYS A 20 -3.57 -8.78 -2.09
C LYS A 20 -3.80 -7.37 -1.53
N ALA A 21 -2.80 -6.80 -0.87
CA ALA A 21 -2.88 -5.49 -0.25
C ALA A 21 -3.01 -4.39 -1.30
N LYS A 22 -2.25 -4.44 -2.40
CA LYS A 22 -2.36 -3.50 -3.54
C LYS A 22 -3.78 -3.44 -4.07
N GLN A 23 -4.34 -4.59 -4.41
CA GLN A 23 -5.70 -4.68 -4.94
C GLN A 23 -6.74 -4.17 -3.94
N ALA A 24 -6.59 -4.50 -2.66
CA ALA A 24 -7.50 -4.03 -1.62
C ALA A 24 -7.39 -2.52 -1.41
N PHE A 25 -6.18 -1.96 -1.35
CA PHE A 25 -5.92 -0.53 -1.18
C PHE A 25 -6.56 0.27 -2.32
N GLN A 26 -6.30 -0.15 -3.56
CA GLN A 26 -6.86 0.51 -4.73
C GLN A 26 -8.39 0.40 -4.78
N LYS A 27 -8.95 -0.80 -4.63
CA LYS A 27 -10.40 -1.01 -4.74
C LYS A 27 -11.19 -0.37 -3.61
N LYS A 28 -10.64 -0.30 -2.39
CA LYS A 28 -11.37 0.15 -1.20
C LYS A 28 -11.24 1.64 -0.94
N LEU A 29 -10.08 2.23 -1.26
CA LEU A 29 -9.78 3.60 -0.85
C LEU A 29 -9.76 4.60 -2.01
N TRP A 30 -9.38 4.19 -3.23
CA TRP A 30 -9.39 5.11 -4.38
C TRP A 30 -10.81 5.50 -4.76
N ASN A 31 -11.10 6.80 -4.77
CA ASN A 31 -12.42 7.33 -5.11
C ASN A 31 -12.48 8.00 -6.50
N GLY A 32 -11.39 7.97 -7.26
CA GLY A 32 -11.28 8.65 -8.56
C GLY A 32 -10.47 9.96 -8.52
N GLN A 33 -10.20 10.51 -7.33
CA GLN A 33 -9.45 11.75 -7.17
C GLN A 33 -8.37 11.66 -6.08
N TYR A 34 -8.68 11.00 -4.96
CA TYR A 34 -7.78 10.78 -3.83
C TYR A 34 -8.10 9.45 -3.14
N TYR A 35 -7.29 9.06 -2.15
CA TYR A 35 -7.57 7.92 -1.28
C TYR A 35 -8.39 8.37 -0.07
N ASN A 36 -9.55 7.74 0.10
CA ASN A 36 -10.37 7.87 1.31
C ASN A 36 -9.53 7.57 2.57
N PHE A 37 -9.83 8.25 3.67
CA PHE A 37 -9.15 8.07 4.96
C PHE A 37 -9.23 6.62 5.45
N ASP A 38 -10.40 5.99 5.31
CA ASP A 38 -10.62 4.58 5.60
C ASP A 38 -11.78 4.01 4.77
N CYS A 39 -12.06 2.71 4.94
CA CYS A 39 -13.19 2.02 4.29
C CYS A 39 -14.33 1.68 5.25
N SER A 40 -14.48 2.42 6.36
CA SER A 40 -15.51 2.16 7.40
C SER A 40 -16.92 2.60 6.99
N GLY A 41 -17.04 3.49 6.00
CA GLY A 41 -18.31 4.08 5.57
C GLY A 41 -18.87 5.15 6.52
N THR A 42 -18.11 5.53 7.56
CA THR A 42 -18.49 6.61 8.48
C THR A 42 -18.41 7.98 7.79
N PRO A 43 -19.04 9.04 8.34
CA PRO A 43 -18.97 10.38 7.75
C PRO A 43 -17.53 10.90 7.52
N HIS A 44 -16.58 10.47 8.35
CA HIS A 44 -15.18 10.88 8.26
C HIS A 44 -14.34 10.04 7.29
N SER A 45 -14.87 8.92 6.76
CA SER A 45 -14.14 8.04 5.83
C SER A 45 -13.68 8.75 4.55
N LYS A 46 -14.35 9.84 4.15
CA LYS A 46 -14.01 10.64 2.96
C LYS A 46 -13.10 11.84 3.24
N ALA A 47 -12.63 12.02 4.48
CA ALA A 47 -11.69 13.09 4.80
C ALA A 47 -10.40 12.94 3.98
N ILE A 48 -9.85 14.07 3.52
CA ILE A 48 -8.56 14.08 2.82
C ILE A 48 -7.46 14.10 3.86
N MET A 49 -6.69 13.01 3.94
CA MET A 49 -5.49 12.96 4.75
C MET A 49 -4.32 13.52 3.95
N SER A 50 -3.62 14.52 4.50
CA SER A 50 -2.40 15.06 3.89
C SER A 50 -1.33 13.99 3.68
N ASP A 51 -1.28 13.02 4.60
CA ASP A 51 -0.30 11.94 4.63
C ASP A 51 -0.83 10.61 4.07
N GLN A 52 -1.86 10.65 3.20
CA GLN A 52 -2.51 9.44 2.64
C GLN A 52 -1.55 8.54 1.84
N LEU A 53 -0.38 9.05 1.42
CA LEU A 53 0.64 8.33 0.65
C LEU A 53 1.98 8.19 1.42
N CYS A 54 1.97 8.22 2.76
CA CYS A 54 3.18 8.07 3.58
C CYS A 54 3.99 6.81 3.24
N GLY A 55 3.32 5.70 2.92
CA GLY A 55 3.96 4.46 2.49
C GLY A 55 4.70 4.59 1.16
N HIS A 56 4.15 5.35 0.20
CA HIS A 56 4.84 5.63 -1.07
C HIS A 56 6.09 6.48 -0.83
N TRP A 57 5.99 7.51 0.00
CA TRP A 57 7.15 8.31 0.41
C TRP A 57 8.24 7.45 1.06
N TYR A 58 7.87 6.55 1.98
CA TYR A 58 8.83 5.69 2.66
C TYR A 58 9.55 4.72 1.70
N LEU A 59 8.81 4.14 0.75
CA LEU A 59 9.41 3.26 -0.27
C LEU A 59 10.45 4.00 -1.12
N ARG A 60 10.13 5.23 -1.55
CA ARG A 60 11.08 6.09 -2.28
C ARG A 60 12.31 6.41 -1.42
N ALA A 61 12.12 6.71 -0.13
CA ALA A 61 13.22 6.95 0.80
C ALA A 61 14.12 5.72 0.98
N CYS A 62 13.57 4.51 0.90
CA CYS A 62 14.32 3.25 0.89
C CYS A 62 14.95 2.89 -0.47
N GLY A 63 14.84 3.75 -1.48
CA GLY A 63 15.36 3.47 -2.84
C GLY A 63 14.49 2.50 -3.65
N ILE A 64 13.30 2.15 -3.18
CA ILE A 64 12.35 1.30 -3.88
C ILE A 64 11.52 2.20 -4.80
N THR A 65 11.74 2.07 -6.11
CA THR A 65 11.10 2.92 -7.14
C THR A 65 10.02 2.20 -7.94
N GLU A 66 9.85 0.90 -7.69
CA GLU A 66 8.80 0.07 -8.27
C GLU A 66 7.42 0.63 -7.93
N ASP A 67 6.51 0.60 -8.91
CA ASP A 67 5.16 1.08 -8.69
C ASP A 67 4.40 0.07 -7.82
N VAL A 68 4.12 0.48 -6.59
CA VAL A 68 3.28 -0.25 -5.64
C VAL A 68 1.80 0.11 -5.76
N SER A 69 1.47 1.09 -6.61
CA SER A 69 0.14 1.71 -6.68
C SER A 69 -0.79 1.01 -7.69
N THR A 70 -0.27 0.08 -8.50
CA THR A 70 -1.02 -0.72 -9.49
C THR A 70 -0.79 -2.21 -9.31
#